data_AF-A0A060Y8R9-F1
#
_entry.id   AF-A0A060Y8R9-F1
#
_cell.length_a   1.000
_cell.length_b   1.000
_cell.length_c   1.000
_cell.angle_alpha   90.00
_cell.angle_beta   90.00
_cell.angle_gamma   90.00
#
_symmetry.space_group_name_H-M   'P 1'
#
loop_
_entity.id
_entity.type
_entity.pdbx_description
1 polymer ?
#
loop_
_entity_poly.entity_id
_entity_poly.type
_entity_poly.pdbx_seq_one_letter_code
_entity_poly.pdbx_strand_id
1 'polypeptide(L)'
;MDGCSIIWSKRKPRLKMAILQLPSSMGGLDLPNIRFYQWCAHLCYISDWITNDDSSIWLDIETSLSKYPLQDLLFFRSFKSVEDHCNNPVTLNTLKVWRSVQRFLGRSKLTSALTPILNNPDLSPGWLDAGFNFWLNKGISRLNDLFADKILLSFEQMVEKYRLTKQDFFRFLQVRHYILKSTTLIGNPDVSVIERMLYDTYNTLRSFSAVNTQRVKQVWEKELSVTIDEEMWEDIWRYAKTISICNRTRAIQLRIIHRLHISPNRRAP
;
A
#
# COMPACT_ATOMS: atom_id res chain seq x y z
N MET A 1 8.98 17.07 12.39
CA MET A 1 8.06 18.21 12.60
C MET A 1 6.66 17.74 12.25
N ASP A 2 5.72 17.78 13.19
CA ASP A 2 4.35 17.35 12.93
C ASP A 2 3.68 18.33 11.97
N GLY A 3 3.18 17.86 10.82
CA GLY A 3 2.48 18.70 9.83
C GLY A 3 1.32 19.51 10.42
N CYS A 4 0.74 19.05 11.55
CA CYS A 4 -0.25 19.78 12.33
C CYS A 4 0.28 21.13 12.89
N SER A 5 1.56 21.23 13.27
CA SER A 5 2.10 22.46 13.86
C SER A 5 2.20 23.62 12.86
N ILE A 6 2.47 23.31 11.59
CA ILE A 6 2.58 24.25 10.48
C ILE A 6 1.19 24.72 10.05
N ILE A 7 0.27 23.78 9.82
CA ILE A 7 -1.10 24.09 9.36
C ILE A 7 -1.86 24.94 10.38
N TRP A 8 -1.65 24.70 11.67
CA TRP A 8 -2.40 25.36 12.73
C TRP A 8 -1.65 26.50 13.41
N SER A 9 -0.46 26.89 12.93
CA SER A 9 0.39 27.91 13.56
C SER A 9 0.53 27.69 15.08
N LYS A 10 0.86 26.46 15.47
CA LYS A 10 0.95 25.99 16.88
C LYS A 10 -0.37 26.03 17.70
N ARG A 11 -1.52 26.31 17.09
CA ARG A 11 -2.82 26.25 17.77
C ARG A 11 -3.35 24.82 17.84
N LYS A 12 -4.13 24.51 18.88
CA LYS A 12 -4.77 23.20 19.02
C LYS A 12 -5.92 23.05 17.99
N PRO A 13 -5.88 22.04 17.11
CA PRO A 13 -6.95 21.82 16.15
C PRO A 13 -8.22 21.36 16.87
N ARG A 14 -9.37 21.94 16.50
CA ARG A 14 -10.67 21.60 17.10
C ARG A 14 -11.25 20.29 16.55
N LEU A 15 -10.84 19.91 15.35
CA LEU A 15 -11.14 18.62 14.72
C LEU A 15 -9.87 17.78 14.64
N LYS A 16 -10.03 16.47 14.73
CA LYS A 16 -8.92 15.55 14.47
C LYS A 16 -8.50 15.69 13.00
N MET A 17 -7.18 15.71 12.76
CA MET A 17 -6.61 15.80 11.41
C MET A 17 -7.16 14.72 10.47
N ALA A 18 -7.33 13.50 10.99
CA ALA A 18 -7.92 12.38 10.24
C ALA A 18 -9.32 12.69 9.67
N ILE A 19 -10.14 13.46 10.38
CA ILE A 19 -11.48 13.87 9.92
C ILE A 19 -11.35 14.89 8.78
N LEU A 20 -10.42 15.85 8.90
CA LEU A 20 -10.20 16.87 7.87
C LEU A 20 -9.68 16.27 6.56
N GLN A 21 -8.90 15.19 6.67
CA GLN A 21 -8.35 14.45 5.53
C GLN A 21 -9.38 13.55 4.83
N LEU A 22 -10.59 13.39 5.38
CA LEU A 22 -11.66 12.63 4.73
C LEU A 22 -12.19 13.34 3.48
N PRO A 23 -12.80 12.58 2.54
CA PRO A 23 -13.53 13.14 1.43
C PRO A 23 -14.57 14.15 1.89
N SER A 24 -14.77 15.23 1.13
CA SER A 24 -15.86 16.18 1.43
C SER A 24 -17.23 15.49 1.45
N SER A 25 -17.42 14.43 0.65
CA SER A 25 -18.62 13.60 0.64
C SER A 25 -18.86 12.85 1.96
N MET A 26 -17.80 12.57 2.71
CA MET A 26 -17.85 11.90 4.01
C MET A 26 -17.66 12.86 5.19
N GLY A 27 -17.89 14.16 4.96
CA GLY A 27 -17.80 15.18 5.99
C GLY A 27 -16.40 15.67 6.32
N GLY A 28 -15.39 15.33 5.53
CA GLY A 28 -14.07 15.93 5.63
C GLY A 28 -13.95 17.26 4.87
N LEU A 29 -12.72 17.76 4.77
CA LEU A 29 -12.39 18.97 4.01
C LEU A 29 -11.52 18.68 2.77
N ASP A 30 -11.38 17.41 2.39
CA ASP A 30 -10.43 16.99 1.36
C ASP A 30 -8.99 17.45 1.62
N LEU A 31 -8.62 17.57 2.90
CA LEU A 31 -7.29 18.02 3.24
C LEU A 31 -6.24 16.98 2.81
N PRO A 32 -5.20 17.40 2.08
CA PRO A 32 -4.08 16.53 1.71
C PRO A 32 -3.46 15.81 2.92
N ASN A 33 -3.31 14.50 2.82
CA ASN A 33 -2.48 13.75 3.77
C ASN A 33 -1.04 13.75 3.27
N ILE A 34 -0.21 14.64 3.80
CA ILE A 34 1.20 14.82 3.41
C ILE A 34 1.96 13.48 3.41
N ARG A 35 1.68 12.60 4.38
CA ARG A 35 2.30 11.28 4.45
C ARG A 35 1.90 10.39 3.28
N PHE A 36 0.62 10.40 2.89
CA PHE A 36 0.15 9.66 1.73
C PHE A 36 0.69 10.26 0.42
N TYR A 37 0.81 11.58 0.31
CA TYR A 37 1.49 12.21 -0.83
C TYR A 37 2.94 11.75 -0.95
N GLN A 38 3.68 11.76 0.16
CA GLN A 38 5.05 11.25 0.18
C GLN A 38 5.09 9.76 -0.23
N TRP A 39 4.16 8.94 0.28
CA TRP A 39 4.07 7.54 -0.10
C TRP A 39 3.78 7.36 -1.59
N CYS A 40 2.80 8.07 -2.13
CA CYS A 40 2.46 8.04 -3.55
C CYS A 40 3.65 8.43 -4.43
N ALA A 41 4.40 9.47 -4.07
CA ALA A 41 5.60 9.86 -4.81
C ALA A 41 6.63 8.72 -4.87
N HIS A 42 6.89 8.04 -3.74
CA HIS A 42 7.74 6.85 -3.73
C HIS A 42 7.16 5.66 -4.49
N LEU A 43 5.83 5.48 -4.47
CA LEU A 43 5.16 4.42 -5.23
C LEU A 43 5.26 4.62 -6.73
N CYS A 44 5.34 5.87 -7.23
CA CYS A 44 5.62 6.14 -8.63
C CYS A 44 7.01 5.61 -9.02
N TYR A 45 8.05 5.90 -8.24
CA TYR A 45 9.39 5.33 -8.50
C TYR A 45 9.40 3.79 -8.44
N ILE A 46 8.68 3.22 -7.47
CA ILE A 46 8.53 1.75 -7.37
C ILE A 46 7.81 1.17 -8.59
N SER A 47 6.83 1.88 -9.14
CA SER A 47 6.18 1.50 -10.40
C SER A 47 7.22 1.39 -11.50
N ASP A 48 8.03 2.44 -11.69
CA ASP A 48 9.08 2.46 -12.71
C ASP A 48 10.07 1.30 -12.52
N TRP A 49 10.41 0.95 -11.27
CA TRP A 49 11.27 -0.20 -10.97
C TRP A 49 10.66 -1.54 -11.39
N ILE A 50 9.33 -1.70 -11.25
CA ILE A 50 8.62 -2.95 -11.57
C ILE A 50 8.37 -3.06 -13.08
N THR A 51 8.03 -1.95 -13.74
CA THR A 51 7.79 -1.91 -15.19
C THR A 51 9.08 -1.83 -15.99
N ASN A 52 10.20 -1.51 -15.34
CA ASN A 52 11.48 -1.22 -15.97
C ASN A 52 11.30 -0.21 -17.11
N ASP A 53 10.69 0.93 -16.78
CA ASP A 53 10.37 1.98 -17.75
C ASP A 53 11.64 2.73 -18.15
N ASP A 54 12.08 2.51 -19.39
CA ASP A 54 13.26 3.14 -20.00
C ASP A 54 13.14 4.68 -20.09
N SER A 55 11.96 5.25 -19.89
CA SER A 55 11.77 6.70 -19.85
C SER A 55 12.13 7.35 -18.51
N SER A 56 12.34 6.55 -17.46
CA SER A 56 12.62 7.04 -16.11
C SER A 56 14.09 7.43 -15.94
N ILE A 57 14.34 8.73 -15.82
CA ILE A 57 15.68 9.33 -15.66
C ILE A 57 16.42 8.76 -14.42
N TRP A 58 15.68 8.35 -13.39
CA TRP A 58 16.25 7.92 -12.12
C TRP A 58 16.57 6.42 -12.08
N LEU A 59 15.90 5.61 -12.91
CA LEU A 59 16.03 4.16 -12.90
C LEU A 59 17.47 3.71 -13.20
N ASP A 60 18.11 4.30 -14.21
CA ASP A 60 19.49 3.99 -14.59
C ASP A 60 20.48 4.31 -13.47
N ILE A 61 20.31 5.49 -12.86
CA ILE A 61 21.17 5.97 -11.77
C ILE A 61 21.02 5.03 -10.57
N GLU A 62 19.79 4.75 -10.14
CA GLU A 62 19.54 3.87 -8.99
C GLU A 62 20.01 2.44 -9.24
N THR A 63 19.84 1.94 -10.47
CA THR A 63 20.29 0.59 -10.86
C THR A 63 21.81 0.50 -10.85
N SER A 64 22.52 1.52 -11.33
CA SER A 64 23.99 1.57 -11.30
C SER A 64 24.58 1.55 -9.88
N LEU A 65 23.80 1.99 -8.88
CA LEU A 65 24.19 2.06 -7.48
C LEU A 65 23.74 0.83 -6.67
N SER A 66 23.11 -0.15 -7.31
CA SER A 66 22.63 -1.38 -6.70
C SER A 66 23.35 -2.61 -7.27
N LYS A 67 23.63 -3.59 -6.42
CA LYS A 67 24.21 -4.87 -6.86
C LYS A 67 23.17 -5.81 -7.52
N TYR A 68 21.89 -5.59 -7.21
CA TYR A 68 20.78 -6.41 -7.69
C TYR A 68 19.71 -5.55 -8.37
N PRO A 69 18.85 -6.15 -9.21
CA PRO A 69 17.71 -5.45 -9.79
C PRO A 69 16.86 -4.81 -8.69
N LEU A 70 16.49 -3.54 -8.88
CA LEU A 70 15.76 -2.76 -7.86
C LEU A 70 14.40 -3.38 -7.49
N GLN A 71 13.74 -4.00 -8.48
CA GLN A 71 12.49 -4.74 -8.28
C GLN A 71 12.62 -5.91 -7.29
N ASP A 72 13.78 -6.57 -7.24
CA ASP A 72 13.99 -7.75 -6.40
C ASP A 72 14.11 -7.34 -4.92
N LEU A 73 14.74 -6.19 -4.67
CA LEU A 73 14.94 -5.62 -3.33
C LEU A 73 13.60 -5.31 -2.62
N LEU A 74 12.53 -5.04 -3.38
CA LEU A 74 11.20 -4.77 -2.85
C LEU A 74 10.62 -5.95 -2.07
N PHE A 75 10.98 -7.17 -2.46
CA PHE A 75 10.35 -8.40 -1.97
C PHE A 75 11.24 -9.19 -1.01
N PHE A 76 12.45 -8.72 -0.72
CA PHE A 76 13.31 -9.31 0.30
C PHE A 76 12.68 -9.20 1.69
N ARG A 77 12.69 -10.28 2.46
CA ARG A 77 12.07 -10.31 3.79
C ARG A 77 12.85 -9.48 4.81
N SER A 78 14.16 -9.69 4.87
CA SER A 78 15.05 -8.95 5.79
C SER A 78 15.40 -7.58 5.23
N PHE A 79 15.36 -6.53 6.06
CA PHE A 79 15.83 -5.20 5.63
C PHE A 79 17.36 -5.11 5.69
N LYS A 80 17.99 -5.86 6.60
CA LYS A 80 19.46 -5.91 6.70
C LYS A 80 20.08 -6.39 5.38
N SER A 81 19.50 -7.44 4.82
CA SER A 81 19.90 -7.95 3.50
C SER A 81 19.68 -6.93 2.38
N VAL A 82 18.80 -5.94 2.53
CA VAL A 82 18.69 -4.86 1.54
C VAL A 82 19.82 -3.85 1.72
N GLU A 83 20.11 -3.47 2.98
CA GLU A 83 21.18 -2.54 3.34
C GLU A 83 22.57 -3.06 2.91
N ASP A 84 22.80 -4.38 2.98
CA ASP A 84 24.07 -4.99 2.56
C ASP A 84 24.30 -4.93 1.03
N HIS A 85 23.23 -4.81 0.25
CA HIS A 85 23.27 -4.88 -1.23
C HIS A 85 22.99 -3.55 -1.94
N CYS A 86 22.45 -2.56 -1.23
CA CYS A 86 22.20 -1.22 -1.76
C CYS A 86 22.64 -0.16 -0.74
N ASN A 87 23.65 0.63 -1.10
CA ASN A 87 24.18 1.71 -0.25
C ASN A 87 23.55 3.09 -0.55
N ASN A 88 22.60 3.18 -1.49
CA ASN A 88 21.98 4.45 -1.86
C ASN A 88 20.90 4.86 -0.84
N PRO A 89 21.06 6.00 -0.13
CA PRO A 89 20.07 6.46 0.84
C PRO A 89 18.69 6.74 0.23
N VAL A 90 18.62 7.14 -1.05
CA VAL A 90 17.35 7.42 -1.75
C VAL A 90 16.57 6.12 -1.97
N THR A 91 17.21 5.13 -2.57
CA THR A 91 16.64 3.79 -2.80
C THR A 91 16.24 3.12 -1.48
N LEU A 92 17.09 3.20 -0.45
CA LEU A 92 16.76 2.68 0.89
C LEU A 92 15.54 3.37 1.50
N ASN A 93 15.39 4.68 1.31
CA ASN A 93 14.20 5.40 1.78
C ASN A 93 12.94 4.97 1.03
N THR A 94 13.01 4.83 -0.30
CA THR A 94 11.91 4.29 -1.12
C THR A 94 11.50 2.89 -0.66
N LEU A 95 12.44 2.01 -0.35
CA LEU A 95 12.18 0.67 0.20
C LEU A 95 11.58 0.69 1.63
N LYS A 96 11.99 1.64 2.48
CA LYS A 96 11.36 1.85 3.81
C LYS A 96 9.91 2.30 3.66
N VAL A 97 9.63 3.17 2.70
CA VAL A 97 8.27 3.63 2.40
C VAL A 97 7.42 2.48 1.86
N TRP A 98 7.95 1.66 0.95
CA TRP A 98 7.27 0.44 0.47
C TRP A 98 6.82 -0.46 1.62
N ARG A 99 7.72 -0.81 2.54
CA ARG A 99 7.38 -1.63 3.72
C ARG A 99 6.37 -0.96 4.64
N SER A 100 6.40 0.36 4.73
CA SER A 100 5.43 1.13 5.52
C SER A 100 4.03 1.08 4.91
N VAL A 101 3.94 1.18 3.57
CA VAL A 101 2.70 1.02 2.82
C VAL A 101 2.16 -0.41 2.96
N GLN A 102 3.00 -1.43 2.78
CA GLN A 102 2.61 -2.84 2.96
C GLN A 102 2.13 -3.12 4.39
N ARG A 103 2.74 -2.50 5.41
CA ARG A 103 2.27 -2.58 6.80
C ARG A 103 0.92 -1.89 6.98
N PHE A 104 0.73 -0.73 6.36
CA PHE A 104 -0.54 -0.01 6.40
C PHE A 104 -1.68 -0.82 5.77
N LEU A 105 -1.41 -1.55 4.69
CA LEU A 105 -2.36 -2.48 4.08
C LEU A 105 -2.56 -3.81 4.85
N GLY A 106 -1.89 -4.01 5.99
CA GLY A 106 -1.94 -5.27 6.74
C GLY A 106 -1.17 -6.42 6.06
N ARG A 107 -0.41 -6.16 4.99
CA ARG A 107 0.30 -7.15 4.19
C ARG A 107 1.75 -7.39 4.61
N SER A 108 2.23 -6.74 5.68
CA SER A 108 3.63 -6.86 6.15
C SER A 108 4.11 -8.29 6.46
N LYS A 109 3.19 -9.23 6.74
CA LYS A 109 3.51 -10.64 7.01
C LYS A 109 3.30 -11.55 5.81
N LEU A 110 2.75 -11.02 4.72
CA LEU A 110 2.45 -11.78 3.51
C LEU A 110 3.66 -11.75 2.58
N THR A 111 3.98 -12.91 2.00
CA THR A 111 4.94 -12.99 0.91
C THR A 111 4.26 -12.52 -0.37
N SER A 112 4.92 -11.64 -1.12
CA SER A 112 4.41 -11.22 -2.43
C SER A 112 4.64 -12.31 -3.47
N ALA A 113 3.71 -12.49 -4.40
CA ALA A 113 3.87 -13.41 -5.52
C ALA A 113 5.01 -12.99 -6.46
N LEU A 114 5.39 -11.71 -6.44
CA LEU A 114 6.48 -11.15 -7.23
C LEU A 114 7.87 -11.39 -6.62
N THR A 115 7.96 -12.14 -5.52
CA THR A 115 9.25 -12.46 -4.90
C THR A 115 10.16 -13.20 -5.90
N PRO A 116 11.42 -12.77 -6.07
CA PRO A 116 12.33 -13.40 -7.01
C PRO A 116 12.78 -14.78 -6.52
N ILE A 117 13.06 -15.68 -7.46
CA ILE A 117 13.65 -17.01 -7.19
C ILE A 117 15.18 -16.90 -7.14
N LEU A 118 15.77 -16.19 -8.09
CA LEU A 118 17.21 -15.92 -8.14
C LEU A 118 17.57 -14.80 -7.15
N ASN A 119 18.78 -14.87 -6.58
CA ASN A 119 19.32 -13.83 -5.67
C ASN A 119 18.49 -13.56 -4.40
N ASN A 120 17.50 -14.41 -4.09
CA ASN A 120 16.69 -14.26 -2.90
C ASN A 120 17.50 -14.71 -1.67
N PRO A 121 17.80 -13.82 -0.70
CA PRO A 121 18.61 -14.17 0.47
C PRO A 121 17.94 -15.22 1.37
N ASP A 122 16.61 -15.34 1.32
CA ASP A 122 15.86 -16.33 2.09
C ASP A 122 15.83 -17.71 1.40
N LEU A 123 16.27 -17.80 0.15
CA LEU A 123 16.35 -19.03 -0.64
C LEU A 123 17.82 -19.34 -0.97
N SER A 124 18.53 -19.95 -0.01
CA SER A 124 19.97 -20.27 -0.16
C SER A 124 20.35 -21.02 -1.45
N PRO A 125 19.53 -21.95 -2.00
CA PRO A 125 19.82 -22.57 -3.29
C PRO A 125 19.92 -21.60 -4.48
N GLY A 126 19.19 -20.48 -4.44
CA GLY A 126 19.17 -19.47 -5.50
C GLY A 126 20.48 -18.71 -5.66
N TRP A 127 21.39 -18.82 -4.69
CA TRP A 127 22.73 -18.24 -4.72
C TRP A 127 23.80 -19.24 -5.18
N LEU A 128 23.56 -20.53 -4.94
CA LEU A 128 24.57 -21.58 -5.06
C LEU A 128 24.44 -22.38 -6.36
N ASP A 129 23.23 -22.48 -6.91
CA ASP A 129 22.97 -23.31 -8.09
C ASP A 129 22.79 -22.44 -9.34
N ALA A 130 23.82 -22.46 -10.21
CA ALA A 130 23.77 -21.81 -11.53
C ALA A 130 22.61 -22.31 -12.41
N GLY A 131 22.01 -23.46 -12.05
CA GLY A 131 20.75 -23.96 -12.58
C GLY A 131 19.61 -22.95 -12.64
N PHE A 132 19.51 -22.08 -11.64
CA PHE A 132 18.46 -21.06 -11.61
C PHE A 132 18.67 -19.95 -12.66
N ASN A 133 19.87 -19.79 -13.21
CA ASN A 133 20.07 -18.92 -14.38
C ASN A 133 19.42 -19.51 -15.65
N PHE A 134 19.39 -20.84 -15.78
CA PHE A 134 18.66 -21.48 -16.88
C PHE A 134 17.15 -21.31 -16.73
N TRP A 135 16.65 -21.23 -15.50
CA TRP A 135 15.25 -20.93 -15.21
C TRP A 135 14.90 -19.51 -15.63
N LEU A 136 15.77 -18.54 -15.32
CA LEU A 136 15.62 -17.15 -15.79
C LEU A 136 15.55 -17.08 -17.32
N ASN A 137 16.45 -17.77 -18.03
CA ASN A 137 16.45 -17.83 -19.50
C ASN A 137 15.19 -18.48 -20.09
N LYS A 138 14.52 -19.35 -19.32
CA LYS A 138 13.25 -19.98 -19.69
C LYS A 138 12.02 -19.16 -19.26
N GLY A 139 12.23 -17.98 -18.67
CA GLY A 139 11.16 -17.08 -18.22
C GLY A 139 10.63 -17.38 -16.82
N ILE A 140 11.31 -18.21 -16.02
CA ILE A 140 10.95 -18.46 -14.62
C ILE A 140 11.82 -17.56 -13.75
N SER A 141 11.26 -16.44 -13.31
CA SER A 141 11.98 -15.41 -12.54
C SER A 141 11.39 -15.20 -11.16
N ARG A 142 10.06 -15.27 -11.04
CA ARG A 142 9.29 -14.93 -9.84
C ARG A 142 8.50 -16.13 -9.33
N LEU A 143 8.15 -16.13 -8.06
CA LEU A 143 7.33 -17.21 -7.49
C LEU A 143 5.97 -17.35 -8.18
N ASN A 144 5.38 -16.25 -8.66
CA ASN A 144 4.14 -16.25 -9.43
C ASN A 144 4.22 -17.11 -10.71
N ASP A 145 5.39 -17.25 -11.33
CA ASP A 145 5.56 -18.00 -12.57
C ASP A 145 5.34 -19.52 -12.39
N LEU A 146 5.40 -19.99 -11.13
CA LEU A 146 5.12 -21.36 -10.71
C LEU A 146 3.63 -21.61 -10.40
N PHE A 147 2.78 -20.60 -10.49
CA PHE A 147 1.34 -20.72 -10.27
C PHE A 147 0.57 -20.60 -11.59
N ALA A 148 -0.50 -21.38 -11.73
CA ALA A 148 -1.54 -21.20 -12.72
C ALA A 148 -2.89 -21.21 -11.99
N ASP A 149 -3.73 -20.21 -12.26
CA ASP A 149 -5.05 -20.05 -11.62
C ASP A 149 -4.99 -20.18 -10.08
N LYS A 150 -3.97 -19.57 -9.46
CA LYS A 150 -3.73 -19.58 -8.00
C LYS A 150 -3.33 -20.96 -7.42
N ILE A 151 -3.11 -21.95 -8.26
CA ILE A 151 -2.67 -23.30 -7.88
C ILE A 151 -1.20 -23.47 -8.27
N LEU A 152 -0.41 -24.03 -7.36
CA LEU A 152 0.99 -24.34 -7.62
C LEU A 152 1.08 -25.46 -8.67
N LEU A 153 1.81 -25.22 -9.75
CA LEU A 153 2.00 -26.17 -10.84
C LEU A 153 2.69 -27.45 -10.36
N SER A 154 2.32 -28.59 -10.95
CA SER A 154 3.08 -29.83 -10.82
C SER A 154 4.37 -29.76 -11.62
N PHE A 155 5.34 -30.63 -11.32
CA PHE A 155 6.57 -30.66 -12.11
C PHE A 155 6.31 -31.03 -13.57
N GLU A 156 5.35 -31.92 -13.85
CA GLU A 156 4.97 -32.30 -15.21
C GLU A 156 4.43 -31.11 -16.00
N GLN A 157 3.59 -30.28 -15.37
CA GLN A 157 3.08 -29.04 -15.97
C GLN A 157 4.19 -28.01 -16.19
N MET A 158 5.17 -27.94 -15.28
CA MET A 158 6.35 -27.07 -15.45
C MET A 158 7.25 -27.55 -16.60
N VAL A 159 7.39 -28.87 -16.79
CA VAL A 159 8.10 -29.47 -17.92
C VAL A 159 7.40 -29.14 -19.23
N GLU A 160 6.07 -29.23 -19.27
CA GLU A 160 5.29 -28.90 -20.46
C GLU A 160 5.36 -27.41 -20.80
N LYS A 161 5.17 -26.54 -19.81
CA LYS A 161 5.12 -25.08 -19.99
C LYS A 161 6.48 -24.45 -20.30
N TYR A 162 7.52 -24.83 -19.55
CA TYR A 162 8.84 -24.19 -19.64
C TYR A 162 9.92 -25.09 -20.24
N ARG A 163 9.56 -26.29 -20.73
CA ARG A 163 10.51 -27.26 -21.30
C ARG A 163 11.65 -27.59 -20.31
N LEU A 164 11.30 -27.79 -19.04
CA LEU A 164 12.26 -28.18 -18.01
C LEU A 164 12.76 -29.62 -18.22
N THR A 165 13.96 -29.90 -17.73
CA THR A 165 14.55 -31.25 -17.82
C THR A 165 14.39 -31.98 -16.50
N LYS A 166 14.52 -33.32 -16.48
CA LYS A 166 14.48 -34.11 -15.24
C LYS A 166 15.54 -33.69 -14.20
N GLN A 167 16.63 -33.06 -14.64
CA GLN A 167 17.68 -32.51 -13.76
C GLN A 167 17.18 -31.32 -12.92
N ASP A 168 16.13 -30.63 -13.38
CA ASP A 168 15.51 -29.49 -12.68
C ASP A 168 14.53 -29.93 -11.59
N PHE A 169 14.23 -31.23 -11.48
CA PHE A 169 13.26 -31.75 -10.51
C PHE A 169 13.65 -31.41 -9.07
N PHE A 170 14.93 -31.54 -8.72
CA PHE A 170 15.41 -31.22 -7.38
C PHE A 170 15.28 -29.72 -7.07
N ARG A 171 15.58 -28.85 -8.04
CA ARG A 171 15.40 -27.38 -7.93
C ARG A 171 13.94 -27.01 -7.71
N PHE A 172 13.04 -27.67 -8.46
CA PHE A 172 11.61 -27.53 -8.26
C PHE A 172 11.18 -27.95 -6.85
N LEU A 173 11.69 -29.07 -6.32
CA LEU A 173 11.40 -29.48 -4.95
C LEU A 173 11.91 -28.47 -3.91
N GLN A 174 13.08 -27.87 -4.12
CA GLN A 174 13.63 -26.83 -3.23
C GLN A 174 12.71 -25.60 -3.20
N VAL A 175 12.32 -25.08 -4.36
CA VAL A 175 11.42 -23.92 -4.45
C VAL A 175 10.03 -24.25 -3.91
N ARG A 176 9.49 -25.43 -4.23
CA ARG A 176 8.21 -25.91 -3.69
C ARG A 176 8.25 -26.03 -2.17
N HIS A 177 9.31 -26.60 -1.60
CA HIS A 177 9.49 -26.68 -0.15
C HIS A 177 9.51 -25.29 0.49
N TYR A 178 10.23 -24.35 -0.12
CA TYR A 178 10.26 -22.96 0.34
C TYR A 178 8.87 -22.31 0.30
N ILE A 179 8.12 -22.48 -0.80
CA ILE A 179 6.75 -21.97 -0.92
C ILE A 179 5.86 -22.54 0.18
N LEU A 180 5.90 -23.86 0.40
CA LEU A 180 5.07 -24.54 1.39
C LEU A 180 5.40 -24.16 2.83
N LYS A 181 6.69 -24.01 3.16
CA LYS A 181 7.14 -23.86 4.56
C LYS A 181 7.35 -22.41 4.98
N SER A 182 7.77 -21.55 4.06
CA SER A 182 8.32 -20.23 4.37
C SER A 182 7.50 -19.08 3.80
N THR A 183 6.50 -19.37 2.95
CA THR A 183 5.67 -18.34 2.31
C THR A 183 4.19 -18.50 2.64
N THR A 184 3.43 -17.42 2.48
CA THR A 184 1.96 -17.40 2.65
C THR A 184 1.20 -17.57 1.34
N LEU A 185 1.88 -17.88 0.24
CA LEU A 185 1.33 -17.83 -1.13
C LEU A 185 0.22 -18.86 -1.38
N ILE A 186 0.20 -19.96 -0.64
CA ILE A 186 -0.83 -21.00 -0.78
C ILE A 186 -2.20 -20.51 -0.29
N GLY A 187 -2.22 -19.63 0.72
CA GLY A 187 -3.45 -19.04 1.25
C GLY A 187 -3.81 -17.70 0.62
N ASN A 188 -2.81 -16.94 0.14
CA ASN A 188 -3.00 -15.63 -0.48
C ASN A 188 -2.02 -15.43 -1.64
N PRO A 189 -2.26 -16.04 -2.81
CA PRO A 189 -1.42 -15.85 -4.00
C PRO A 189 -1.68 -14.50 -4.70
N ASP A 190 -2.68 -13.75 -4.25
CA ASP A 190 -3.09 -12.51 -4.90
C ASP A 190 -2.05 -11.40 -4.72
N VAL A 191 -1.63 -10.86 -5.87
CA VAL A 191 -0.88 -9.62 -6.01
C VAL A 191 -1.70 -8.48 -5.41
N SER A 192 -1.06 -7.65 -4.57
CA SER A 192 -1.68 -6.51 -3.89
C SER A 192 -2.33 -5.56 -4.90
N VAL A 193 -3.40 -4.89 -4.48
CA VAL A 193 -4.04 -3.84 -5.30
C VAL A 193 -3.04 -2.76 -5.69
N ILE A 194 -2.09 -2.41 -4.81
CA ILE A 194 -1.04 -1.42 -5.12
C ILE A 194 0.03 -2.01 -6.05
N GLU A 195 0.30 -3.32 -5.98
CA GLU A 195 1.19 -3.99 -6.94
C GLU A 195 0.57 -4.08 -8.34
N ARG A 196 -0.77 -4.01 -8.44
CA ARG A 196 -1.53 -4.05 -9.69
C ARG A 196 -1.93 -2.67 -10.23
N MET A 197 -2.25 -1.73 -9.35
CA MET A 197 -2.73 -0.38 -9.66
C MET A 197 -1.62 0.61 -9.39
N LEU A 198 -0.79 0.81 -10.41
CA LEU A 198 0.39 1.68 -10.35
C LEU A 198 0.06 3.18 -10.56
N TYR A 199 -1.14 3.50 -11.07
CA TYR A 199 -1.50 4.86 -11.50
C TYR A 199 -2.42 5.66 -10.56
N ASP A 200 -3.28 5.03 -9.74
CA ASP A 200 -4.17 5.74 -8.78
C ASP A 200 -3.93 5.30 -7.32
N THR A 201 -2.68 5.48 -6.88
CA THR A 201 -2.24 5.03 -5.56
C THR A 201 -2.81 5.89 -4.42
N TYR A 202 -3.11 7.17 -4.65
CA TYR A 202 -3.57 8.08 -3.60
C TYR A 202 -5.01 7.80 -3.17
N ASN A 203 -5.95 7.72 -4.12
CA ASN A 203 -7.35 7.42 -3.79
C ASN A 203 -7.47 6.01 -3.19
N THR A 204 -6.67 5.08 -3.70
CA THR A 204 -6.55 3.72 -3.15
C THR A 204 -6.07 3.73 -1.70
N LEU A 205 -4.98 4.42 -1.37
CA LEU A 205 -4.50 4.52 0.01
C LEU A 205 -5.52 5.21 0.94
N ARG A 206 -6.23 6.21 0.41
CA ARG A 206 -7.26 6.94 1.13
C ARG A 206 -8.47 6.08 1.45
N SER A 207 -8.90 5.20 0.55
CA SER A 207 -10.03 4.29 0.80
C SER A 207 -9.72 3.27 1.90
N PHE A 208 -8.46 2.83 2.03
CA PHE A 208 -8.01 2.00 3.15
C PHE A 208 -7.96 2.76 4.48
N SER A 209 -7.87 4.09 4.47
CA SER A 209 -7.95 4.92 5.68
C SER A 209 -9.41 5.15 6.11
N ALA A 210 -10.10 4.09 6.50
CA ALA A 210 -11.47 4.18 7.00
C ALA A 210 -11.51 4.94 8.34
N VAL A 211 -11.71 6.26 8.29
CA VAL A 211 -12.01 7.05 9.48
C VAL A 211 -13.50 6.94 9.72
N ASN A 212 -13.88 6.24 10.78
CA ASN A 212 -15.27 6.00 11.11
C ASN A 212 -15.98 7.31 11.53
N THR A 213 -16.82 7.84 10.64
CA THR A 213 -17.74 8.96 10.90
C THR A 213 -19.10 8.52 11.42
N GLN A 214 -19.38 7.21 11.47
CA GLN A 214 -20.64 6.67 11.98
C GLN A 214 -20.89 6.99 13.45
N ARG A 215 -19.83 7.24 14.23
CA ARG A 215 -20.00 7.69 15.62
C ARG A 215 -20.76 9.03 15.70
N VAL A 216 -20.57 9.93 14.74
CA VAL A 216 -21.29 11.21 14.71
C VAL A 216 -22.75 10.98 14.30
N LYS A 217 -22.96 10.13 13.29
CA LYS A 217 -24.28 9.69 12.82
C LYS A 217 -25.12 9.09 13.96
N GLN A 218 -24.60 8.09 14.67
CA GLN A 218 -25.28 7.42 15.80
C GLN A 218 -25.70 8.38 16.91
N VAL A 219 -24.91 9.43 17.15
CA VAL A 219 -25.26 10.43 18.16
C VAL A 219 -26.41 11.31 17.69
N TRP A 220 -26.43 11.69 16.42
CA TRP A 220 -27.56 12.43 15.84
C TRP A 220 -28.83 11.58 15.78
N GLU A 221 -28.73 10.29 15.45
CA GLU A 221 -29.88 9.37 15.48
C GLU A 221 -30.50 9.30 16.88
N LYS A 222 -29.65 9.21 17.91
CA LYS A 222 -30.10 9.21 19.30
C LYS A 222 -30.72 10.53 19.75
N GLU A 223 -30.13 11.67 19.37
CA GLU A 223 -30.62 12.99 19.79
C GLU A 223 -31.91 13.39 19.07
N LEU A 224 -32.04 13.06 17.78
CA LEU A 224 -33.21 13.38 16.98
C LEU A 224 -34.30 12.31 17.06
N SER A 225 -34.00 11.11 17.59
CA SER A 225 -34.88 9.94 17.56
C SER A 225 -35.35 9.58 16.14
N VAL A 226 -34.46 9.77 15.17
CA VAL A 226 -34.69 9.47 13.74
C VAL A 226 -33.64 8.45 13.29
N THR A 227 -34.06 7.49 12.48
CA THR A 227 -33.14 6.57 11.78
C THR A 227 -32.52 7.28 10.59
N ILE A 228 -31.20 7.41 10.57
CA ILE A 228 -30.47 8.02 9.46
C ILE A 228 -29.93 6.87 8.61
N ASP A 229 -30.47 6.67 7.40
CA ASP A 229 -29.86 5.72 6.46
C ASP A 229 -28.56 6.29 5.87
N GLU A 230 -27.83 5.49 5.09
CA GLU A 230 -26.54 5.94 4.54
C GLU A 230 -26.73 7.00 3.45
N GLU A 231 -27.80 6.88 2.65
CA GLU A 231 -28.14 7.83 1.60
C GLU A 231 -28.51 9.22 2.16
N MET A 232 -29.36 9.29 3.18
CA MET A 232 -29.67 10.54 3.86
C MET A 232 -28.42 11.14 4.53
N TRP A 233 -27.50 10.30 5.03
CA TRP A 233 -26.24 10.79 5.61
C TRP A 233 -25.33 11.43 4.56
N GLU A 234 -25.19 10.83 3.38
CA GLU A 234 -24.44 11.43 2.26
C GLU A 234 -25.10 12.73 1.79
N ASP A 235 -26.42 12.76 1.73
CA ASP A 235 -27.21 13.93 1.38
C ASP A 235 -26.99 15.08 2.36
N ILE A 236 -26.97 14.82 3.67
CA ILE A 236 -26.68 15.83 4.70
C ILE A 236 -25.33 16.51 4.45
N TRP A 237 -24.28 15.74 4.11
CA TRP A 237 -22.97 16.31 3.79
C TRP A 237 -22.99 17.10 2.48
N ARG A 238 -23.71 16.61 1.46
CA ARG A 238 -23.90 17.31 0.19
C ARG A 238 -24.60 18.66 0.40
N TYR A 239 -25.70 18.68 1.15
CA TYR A 239 -26.44 19.90 1.45
C TYR A 239 -25.64 20.90 2.29
N ALA A 240 -24.89 20.43 3.30
CA ALA A 240 -24.01 21.30 4.09
C ALA A 240 -22.98 22.05 3.21
N LYS A 241 -22.60 21.47 2.08
CA LYS A 241 -21.69 22.05 1.10
C LYS A 241 -22.38 22.99 0.11
N THR A 242 -23.60 22.71 -0.31
CA THR A 242 -24.32 23.48 -1.36
C THR A 242 -25.20 24.60 -0.80
N ILE A 243 -25.50 24.60 0.51
CA ILE A 243 -26.40 25.57 1.14
C ILE A 243 -25.96 27.04 0.99
N SER A 244 -24.67 27.31 0.81
CA SER A 244 -24.17 28.66 0.63
C SER A 244 -22.81 28.70 -0.07
N ILE A 245 -22.61 29.74 -0.88
CA ILE A 245 -21.31 30.08 -1.49
C ILE A 245 -20.33 30.61 -0.42
N CYS A 246 -20.84 31.16 0.68
CA CYS A 246 -20.02 31.73 1.74
C CYS A 246 -19.30 30.66 2.55
N ASN A 247 -17.96 30.67 2.51
CA ASN A 247 -17.12 29.74 3.26
C ASN A 247 -17.36 29.78 4.78
N ARG A 248 -17.73 30.94 5.33
CA ARG A 248 -18.07 31.06 6.76
C ARG A 248 -19.32 30.26 7.12
N THR A 249 -20.36 30.32 6.29
CA THR A 249 -21.61 29.57 6.48
C THR A 249 -21.37 28.07 6.35
N ARG A 250 -20.62 27.64 5.33
CA ARG A 250 -20.23 26.22 5.14
C ARG A 250 -19.43 25.70 6.34
N ALA A 251 -18.49 26.49 6.86
CA ALA A 251 -17.71 26.13 8.04
C ALA A 251 -18.58 26.04 9.31
N ILE A 252 -19.63 26.85 9.45
CA ILE A 252 -20.59 26.74 10.55
C ILE A 252 -21.37 25.43 10.44
N GLN A 253 -21.86 25.07 9.25
CA GLN A 253 -22.59 23.81 9.06
C GLN A 253 -21.72 22.60 9.37
N LEU A 254 -20.49 22.56 8.88
CA LEU A 254 -19.53 21.51 9.22
C LEU A 254 -19.29 21.45 10.74
N ARG A 255 -19.19 22.59 11.43
CA ARG A 255 -19.06 22.63 12.89
C ARG A 255 -20.30 22.12 13.62
N ILE A 256 -21.50 22.36 13.10
CA ILE A 256 -22.74 21.86 13.69
C ILE A 256 -22.78 20.34 13.55
N ILE A 257 -22.61 19.81 12.33
CA ILE A 257 -22.70 18.38 12.05
C ILE A 257 -21.63 17.60 12.82
N HIS A 258 -20.39 18.10 12.89
CA HIS A 258 -19.31 17.52 13.72
C HIS A 258 -19.43 17.81 15.22
N ARG A 259 -20.49 18.51 15.67
CA ARG A 259 -20.75 18.86 17.08
C ARG A 259 -19.60 19.62 17.76
N LEU A 260 -18.97 20.54 17.03
CA LEU A 260 -17.89 21.41 17.51
C LEU A 260 -18.39 22.71 18.18
N HIS A 261 -19.70 22.93 18.16
CA HIS A 261 -20.30 24.04 18.87
C HIS A 261 -20.34 23.73 20.37
N ILE A 262 -20.10 24.76 21.18
CA ILE A 262 -20.26 24.66 22.63
C ILE A 262 -21.72 25.02 22.91
N SER A 263 -22.53 24.04 23.32
CA SER A 263 -23.88 24.31 23.79
C SER A 263 -23.83 25.15 25.09
N PRO A 264 -24.78 26.07 25.31
CA PRO A 264 -24.82 26.90 26.52
C PRO A 264 -24.75 26.08 27.82
N ASN A 265 -25.35 24.87 27.82
CA ASN A 265 -25.34 23.96 28.97
C ASN A 265 -23.93 23.44 29.36
N ARG A 266 -22.94 23.49 28.44
CA ARG A 266 -21.54 23.17 28.73
C ARG A 266 -20.71 24.36 29.21
N ARG A 267 -21.29 25.56 29.24
CA ARG A 267 -20.67 26.79 29.77
C ARG A 267 -21.16 27.16 31.17
N ALA A 268 -22.09 26.38 31.74
CA ALA A 268 -22.45 26.55 33.14
C ALA A 268 -21.21 26.20 34.01
N PRO A 269 -20.83 27.06 34.96
CA PRO A 269 -19.67 26.86 35.83
C PRO A 269 -19.79 25.61 36.71
#